data_AF-A0A9I9DFK2-F1
#
_entry.id   AF-A0A9I9DFK2-F1
#
_cell.length_a   1.000
_cell.length_b   1.000
_cell.length_c   1.000
_cell.angle_alpha   90.00
_cell.angle_beta   90.00
_cell.angle_gamma   90.00
#
_symmetry.space_group_name_H-M   'P 1'
#
loop_
_entity.id
_entity.type
_entity.pdbx_description
1 polymer ?
#
loop_
_entity_poly.entity_id
_entity_poly.type
_entity_poly.pdbx_seq_one_letter_code
_entity_poly.pdbx_strand_id
1 'polypeptide(L)'
;MTPPFSVSSRLNPPPFLRIHPFFFSFFSSSSSSSSSSSSSSSHTQPPSDSNGIVLQYLIDTFQLSPASAVSIMANRRGLKSTEKPRSVYKYLSELGLSDTQIKSAIRNTPQLAFTSIDKTLKPKIEFFQNLGLVGSHLSKFISKNSKVLSCSLEKTLMPNIEILKNVLAKDKCNAGLPTVLRRCSGILMRSPDKVLSVNISYLRSCGVVDYQLPMLLKRQPALLITRESRLKDFVSMAIKAGFSINSRMFIHGLLSISSISNATFKKKVELICSFGITEKECMRMFNSAPVLMRTSIDKLEVGLEFFMNEAKVSKSEIVRKPSCLMHAMHERVLPRYRVLEVLKSKRLTKKLPKLINSLWKSDEDFLDIYVRRFPDNMDDLFEAFRGNSVGALQPEELAT
;
A
#
# COMPACT_ATOMS: atom_id res chain seq x y z
N MET A 1 -50.45 36.11 -34.47
CA MET A 1 -50.75 36.91 -33.26
C MET A 1 -49.63 36.71 -32.25
N THR A 2 -48.91 37.78 -31.98
CA THR A 2 -47.94 38.05 -30.89
C THR A 2 -48.45 39.33 -30.18
N PRO A 3 -47.95 39.79 -29.01
CA PRO A 3 -47.18 39.19 -27.88
C PRO A 3 -47.81 39.68 -26.52
N PRO A 4 -47.11 40.07 -25.41
CA PRO A 4 -45.86 39.63 -24.73
C PRO A 4 -46.01 39.39 -23.19
N PHE A 5 -45.01 38.78 -22.52
CA PHE A 5 -44.14 39.39 -21.47
C PHE A 5 -43.25 38.37 -20.72
N SER A 6 -42.25 38.91 -20.02
CA SER A 6 -40.90 38.38 -19.77
C SER A 6 -40.57 37.99 -18.31
N VAL A 7 -39.66 37.01 -18.17
CA VAL A 7 -38.43 36.96 -17.34
C VAL A 7 -38.48 36.93 -15.77
N SER A 8 -37.73 35.92 -15.26
CA SER A 8 -36.94 35.84 -14.01
C SER A 8 -37.61 35.54 -12.66
N SER A 9 -37.20 34.42 -12.03
CA SER A 9 -36.37 34.49 -10.82
C SER A 9 -35.83 33.12 -10.38
N ARG A 10 -34.58 33.16 -9.93
CA ARG A 10 -33.82 32.09 -9.28
C ARG A 10 -34.55 31.66 -8.01
N LEU A 11 -34.86 30.37 -7.86
CA LEU A 11 -35.18 29.81 -6.55
C LEU A 11 -33.89 29.29 -5.93
N ASN A 12 -33.40 30.06 -4.95
CA ASN A 12 -32.36 29.68 -4.03
C ASN A 12 -32.72 28.35 -3.33
N PRO A 13 -31.75 27.46 -3.08
CA PRO A 13 -31.96 26.34 -2.16
C PRO A 13 -32.21 26.84 -0.72
N PRO A 14 -32.95 26.09 0.11
CA PRO A 14 -33.33 26.51 1.44
C PRO A 14 -32.10 26.64 2.38
N PRO A 15 -32.15 27.54 3.36
CA PRO A 15 -31.01 27.84 4.21
C PRO A 15 -30.94 26.87 5.41
N PHE A 16 -29.70 26.52 5.78
CA PHE A 16 -29.28 25.88 7.03
C PHE A 16 -29.79 24.46 7.34
N LEU A 17 -28.95 23.46 7.01
CA LEU A 17 -28.61 22.43 7.99
C LEU A 17 -27.14 22.57 8.35
N ARG A 18 -26.93 22.87 9.64
CA ARG A 18 -25.65 23.09 10.31
C ARG A 18 -24.65 22.01 9.91
N ILE A 19 -23.57 22.43 9.26
CA ILE A 19 -22.31 21.69 9.23
C ILE A 19 -21.95 21.41 10.69
N HIS A 20 -21.85 20.15 11.11
CA HIS A 20 -21.37 19.83 12.44
C HIS A 20 -19.86 20.15 12.48
N PRO A 21 -19.37 21.16 13.22
CA PRO A 21 -17.99 21.66 13.09
C PRO A 21 -16.91 20.75 13.71
N PHE A 22 -17.25 19.51 14.12
CA PHE A 22 -16.45 18.76 15.10
C PHE A 22 -15.30 17.90 14.53
N PHE A 23 -14.98 18.02 13.24
CA PHE A 23 -13.86 17.31 12.63
C PHE A 23 -12.75 18.19 12.06
N PHE A 24 -12.97 19.50 11.99
CA PHE A 24 -12.09 20.42 11.28
C PHE A 24 -11.73 21.62 12.14
N SER A 25 -11.04 21.37 13.26
CA SER A 25 -10.16 22.35 13.88
C SER A 25 -8.96 21.61 14.45
N PHE A 26 -7.76 21.90 13.90
CA PHE A 26 -6.45 21.83 14.55
C PHE A 26 -5.34 21.93 13.49
N PHE A 27 -5.21 23.07 12.82
CA PHE A 27 -3.96 23.44 12.16
C PHE A 27 -3.79 24.96 12.19
N SER A 28 -2.98 25.44 13.14
CA SER A 28 -2.24 26.69 12.99
C SER A 28 -0.75 26.38 13.06
N SER A 29 -0.05 27.01 12.12
CA SER A 29 1.35 26.88 11.76
C SER A 29 2.34 27.11 12.89
N SER A 30 3.52 26.48 12.81
CA SER A 30 4.80 27.06 13.22
C SER A 30 5.99 26.24 12.69
N SER A 31 6.75 26.84 11.78
CA SER A 31 8.18 26.63 11.51
C SER A 31 8.61 27.97 10.87
N SER A 32 9.69 28.65 11.27
CA SER A 32 10.99 28.14 11.65
C SER A 32 11.72 29.22 12.46
N SER A 33 12.42 28.83 13.52
CA SER A 33 13.46 29.65 14.14
C SER A 33 14.81 29.31 13.49
N SER A 34 15.43 30.34 12.94
CA SER A 34 16.80 30.37 12.46
C SER A 34 17.76 30.37 13.64
N SER A 35 18.79 29.54 13.59
CA SER A 35 19.99 29.74 14.38
C SER A 35 21.25 29.40 13.61
N SER A 36 22.14 30.37 13.72
CA SER A 36 23.47 30.55 13.17
C SER A 36 24.42 29.42 13.53
N SER A 37 25.36 29.12 12.64
CA SER A 37 26.63 28.49 13.02
C SER A 37 27.80 29.24 12.39
N SER A 38 28.70 29.59 13.27
CA SER A 38 29.84 30.47 13.11
C SER A 38 30.95 29.79 12.31
N SER A 39 31.56 30.55 11.42
CA SER A 39 32.76 30.21 10.68
C SER A 39 33.94 30.05 11.64
N SER A 40 34.65 28.93 11.58
CA SER A 40 35.98 28.80 12.19
C SER A 40 36.91 28.20 11.16
N SER A 41 37.76 29.07 10.61
CA SER A 41 38.86 28.77 9.73
C SER A 41 39.89 27.89 10.44
N SER A 42 40.18 26.73 9.87
CA SER A 42 41.41 26.00 10.18
C SER A 42 42.04 25.51 8.89
N HIS A 43 43.35 25.77 8.81
CA HIS A 43 44.22 25.61 7.66
C HIS A 43 44.12 24.24 6.98
N THR A 44 43.89 24.25 5.67
CA THR A 44 43.96 23.05 4.82
C THR A 44 45.39 22.86 4.33
N GLN A 45 46.01 21.76 4.75
CA GLN A 45 47.15 21.16 4.07
C GLN A 45 46.71 20.62 2.69
N PRO A 46 47.59 20.60 1.67
CA PRO A 46 47.25 20.13 0.33
C PRO A 46 46.80 18.65 0.35
N PRO A 47 45.84 18.25 -0.52
CA PRO A 47 45.32 16.89 -0.52
C PRO A 47 46.40 15.91 -0.99
N SER A 48 46.71 14.92 -0.15
CA SER A 48 47.51 13.75 -0.53
C SER A 48 46.84 12.99 -1.69
N ASP A 49 47.57 12.69 -2.77
CA ASP A 49 47.11 12.02 -4.00
C ASP A 49 46.23 10.78 -3.76
N SER A 50 46.47 10.03 -2.68
CA SER A 50 45.69 8.84 -2.32
C SER A 50 44.21 9.11 -2.06
N ASN A 51 43.86 10.30 -1.55
CA ASN A 51 42.45 10.66 -1.31
C ASN A 51 41.71 10.93 -2.63
N GLY A 52 42.40 11.51 -3.62
CA GLY A 52 41.85 11.71 -4.96
C GLY A 52 41.57 10.39 -5.66
N ILE A 53 42.45 9.40 -5.52
CA ILE A 53 42.28 8.05 -6.10
C ILE A 53 41.04 7.34 -5.53
N VAL A 54 40.85 7.37 -4.21
CA VAL A 54 39.66 6.75 -3.59
C VAL A 54 38.38 7.49 -3.99
N LEU A 55 38.42 8.83 -4.03
CA LEU A 55 37.29 9.63 -4.47
C LEU A 55 36.87 9.28 -5.91
N GLN A 56 37.83 9.24 -6.83
CA GLN A 56 37.59 8.91 -8.23
C GLN A 56 37.09 7.47 -8.39
N TYR A 57 37.70 6.52 -7.67
CA TYR A 57 37.23 5.13 -7.64
C TYR A 57 35.78 5.01 -7.18
N LEU A 58 35.37 5.75 -6.16
CA LEU A 58 33.99 5.75 -5.66
C LEU A 58 33.01 6.29 -6.70
N ILE A 59 33.39 7.34 -7.43
CA ILE A 59 32.58 7.94 -8.49
C ILE A 59 32.45 6.96 -9.67
N ASP A 60 33.57 6.47 -10.18
CA ASP A 60 33.59 5.65 -11.41
C ASP A 60 33.02 4.25 -11.18
N THR A 61 33.38 3.61 -10.07
CA THR A 61 33.01 2.22 -9.81
C THR A 61 31.61 2.10 -9.26
N PHE A 62 31.17 3.01 -8.37
CA PHE A 62 29.85 2.92 -7.73
C PHE A 62 28.83 3.91 -8.28
N GLN A 63 29.22 4.73 -9.26
CA GLN A 63 28.35 5.76 -9.87
C GLN A 63 27.77 6.69 -8.81
N LEU A 64 28.59 7.09 -7.85
CA LEU A 64 28.21 8.07 -6.83
C LEU A 64 28.30 9.48 -7.41
N SER A 65 27.45 10.40 -6.91
CA SER A 65 27.65 11.81 -7.20
C SER A 65 28.95 12.30 -6.53
N PRO A 66 29.67 13.28 -7.11
CA PRO A 66 30.86 13.85 -6.48
C PRO A 66 30.60 14.34 -5.06
N ALA A 67 29.44 14.97 -4.81
CA ALA A 67 29.03 15.43 -3.48
C ALA A 67 28.89 14.27 -2.47
N SER A 68 28.27 13.15 -2.86
CA SER A 68 28.17 11.96 -2.00
C SER A 68 29.53 11.34 -1.74
N ALA A 69 30.40 11.26 -2.75
CA ALA A 69 31.75 10.72 -2.61
C ALA A 69 32.61 11.57 -1.64
N VAL A 70 32.56 12.89 -1.77
CA VAL A 70 33.23 13.83 -0.85
C VAL A 70 32.69 13.70 0.57
N SER A 71 31.37 13.59 0.75
CA SER A 71 30.76 13.42 2.08
C SER A 71 31.27 12.15 2.78
N ILE A 72 31.48 11.06 2.05
CA ILE A 72 32.04 9.81 2.61
C ILE A 72 33.47 10.03 3.08
N MET A 73 34.29 10.66 2.23
CA MET A 73 35.69 10.94 2.53
C MET A 73 35.84 11.87 3.75
N ALA A 74 34.96 12.86 3.88
CA ALA A 74 34.95 13.79 5.01
C ALA A 74 34.57 13.12 6.34
N ASN A 75 33.62 12.17 6.30
CA ASN A 75 33.14 11.47 7.50
C ASN A 75 34.02 10.29 7.92
N ARG A 76 35.03 9.92 7.14
CA ARG A 76 35.91 8.77 7.37
C ARG A 76 37.37 9.20 7.28
N ARG A 77 37.98 9.52 8.43
CA ARG A 77 39.41 9.82 8.49
C ARG A 77 40.22 8.59 8.07
N GLY A 78 41.18 8.77 7.15
CA GLY A 78 42.16 7.74 6.77
C GLY A 78 41.76 6.79 5.63
N LEU A 79 40.80 7.14 4.77
CA LEU A 79 40.50 6.39 3.54
C LEU A 79 41.60 6.57 2.48
N LYS A 80 42.73 5.89 2.65
CA LYS A 80 43.89 6.00 1.74
C LYS A 80 43.96 4.89 0.68
N SER A 81 43.08 3.89 0.72
CA SER A 81 43.16 2.68 -0.10
C SER A 81 41.79 2.23 -0.63
N THR A 82 41.79 1.68 -1.85
CA THR A 82 40.62 1.09 -2.52
C THR A 82 40.42 -0.39 -2.21
N GLU A 83 41.33 -1.01 -1.45
CA GLU A 83 41.29 -2.44 -1.12
C GLU A 83 39.99 -2.85 -0.42
N LYS A 84 39.56 -2.11 0.61
CA LYS A 84 38.33 -2.43 1.35
C LYS A 84 37.08 -2.40 0.45
N PRO A 85 36.82 -1.31 -0.31
CA PRO A 85 35.75 -1.29 -1.30
C PRO A 85 35.80 -2.43 -2.32
N ARG A 86 37.00 -2.80 -2.80
CA ARG A 86 37.19 -3.91 -3.74
C ARG A 86 36.84 -5.26 -3.10
N SER A 87 37.30 -5.50 -1.88
CA SER A 87 37.00 -6.73 -1.14
C SER A 87 35.51 -6.84 -0.82
N VAL A 88 34.86 -5.75 -0.41
CA VAL A 88 33.40 -5.73 -0.17
C VAL A 88 32.65 -6.00 -1.47
N TYR A 89 33.05 -5.39 -2.58
CA TYR A 89 32.45 -5.66 -3.89
C TYR A 89 32.57 -7.14 -4.26
N LYS A 90 33.79 -7.71 -4.16
CA LYS A 90 34.06 -9.12 -4.46
C LYS A 90 33.19 -10.05 -3.60
N TYR A 91 33.15 -9.82 -2.30
CA TYR A 91 32.33 -10.60 -1.37
C TYR A 91 30.84 -10.55 -1.72
N LEU A 92 30.29 -9.37 -2.03
CA LEU A 92 28.89 -9.26 -2.45
C LEU A 92 28.63 -9.96 -3.79
N SER A 93 29.59 -9.94 -4.71
CA SER A 93 29.50 -10.66 -5.98
C SER A 93 29.51 -12.18 -5.78
N GLU A 94 30.35 -12.70 -4.89
CA GLU A 94 30.40 -14.11 -4.49
C GLU A 94 29.10 -14.58 -3.83
N LEU A 95 28.38 -13.68 -3.14
CA LEU A 95 27.03 -13.95 -2.62
C LEU A 95 25.94 -13.96 -3.71
N GLY A 96 26.30 -13.75 -4.98
CA GLY A 96 25.38 -13.75 -6.12
C GLY A 96 24.66 -12.43 -6.34
N LEU A 97 25.20 -11.30 -5.88
CA LEU A 97 24.70 -9.99 -6.29
C LEU A 97 25.33 -9.60 -7.64
N SER A 98 24.51 -9.12 -8.56
CA SER A 98 24.98 -8.54 -9.81
C SER A 98 25.65 -7.18 -9.59
N ASP A 99 26.50 -6.76 -10.53
CA ASP A 99 27.17 -5.45 -10.51
C ASP A 99 26.18 -4.28 -10.26
N THR A 100 25.04 -4.28 -10.96
CA THR A 100 24.00 -3.25 -10.79
C THR A 100 23.39 -3.26 -9.39
N GLN A 101 23.20 -4.44 -8.79
CA GLN A 101 22.69 -4.60 -7.44
C GLN A 101 23.67 -4.11 -6.38
N ILE A 102 24.97 -4.39 -6.56
CA ILE A 102 26.05 -3.96 -5.67
C ILE A 102 26.19 -2.44 -5.72
N LYS A 103 26.28 -1.86 -6.92
CA LYS A 103 26.34 -0.41 -7.14
C LYS A 103 25.14 0.29 -6.49
N SER A 104 23.93 -0.24 -6.70
CA SER A 104 22.72 0.28 -6.05
C SER A 104 22.77 0.20 -4.52
N ALA A 105 23.23 -0.92 -3.95
CA ALA A 105 23.35 -1.10 -2.51
C ALA A 105 24.30 -0.07 -1.88
N ILE A 106 25.46 0.12 -2.51
CA ILE A 106 26.50 1.06 -2.05
C ILE A 106 26.05 2.50 -2.26
N ARG A 107 25.42 2.84 -3.38
CA ARG A 107 24.84 4.18 -3.57
C ARG A 107 23.83 4.55 -2.49
N ASN A 108 22.99 3.61 -2.08
CA ASN A 108 22.00 3.82 -1.01
C ASN A 108 22.61 3.86 0.40
N THR A 109 23.75 3.19 0.60
CA THR A 109 24.44 3.05 1.89
C THR A 109 25.95 3.09 1.67
N PRO A 110 26.56 4.26 1.39
CA PRO A 110 27.93 4.28 0.89
C PRO A 110 29.00 3.80 1.88
N GLN A 111 28.72 3.95 3.17
CA GLN A 111 29.51 3.37 4.27
C GLN A 111 29.66 1.85 4.18
N LEU A 112 28.79 1.16 3.45
CA LEU A 112 28.87 -0.29 3.20
C LEU A 112 30.19 -0.68 2.54
N ALA A 113 30.69 0.13 1.59
CA ALA A 113 31.94 -0.15 0.87
C ALA A 113 33.18 -0.22 1.78
N PHE A 114 33.09 0.33 3.00
CA PHE A 114 34.21 0.39 3.94
C PHE A 114 33.96 -0.46 5.20
N THR A 115 32.92 -1.30 5.19
CA THR A 115 32.55 -2.13 6.33
C THR A 115 33.41 -3.40 6.40
N SER A 116 33.75 -3.87 7.61
CA SER A 116 34.47 -5.13 7.79
C SER A 116 33.59 -6.31 7.34
N ILE A 117 34.14 -7.16 6.46
CA ILE A 117 33.44 -8.34 5.98
C ILE A 117 33.22 -9.31 7.15
N ASP A 118 34.28 -9.77 7.79
CA ASP A 118 34.21 -10.81 8.82
C ASP A 118 33.49 -10.36 10.08
N LYS A 119 33.77 -9.12 10.54
CA LYS A 119 33.22 -8.63 11.81
C LYS A 119 31.81 -8.06 11.70
N THR A 120 31.32 -7.76 10.49
CA THR A 120 30.06 -7.01 10.36
C THR A 120 29.16 -7.50 9.23
N LEU A 121 29.66 -7.67 8.01
CA LEU A 121 28.79 -8.08 6.90
C LEU A 121 28.42 -9.55 6.99
N LYS A 122 29.41 -10.43 7.17
CA LYS A 122 29.20 -11.88 7.19
C LYS A 122 28.18 -12.32 8.26
N PRO A 123 28.28 -11.90 9.54
CA PRO A 123 27.27 -12.27 10.54
C PRO A 123 25.85 -11.80 10.20
N LYS A 124 25.70 -10.63 9.57
CA LYS A 124 24.38 -10.11 9.17
C LYS A 124 23.82 -10.85 7.96
N ILE A 125 24.68 -11.21 7.00
CA ILE A 125 24.27 -12.01 5.85
C ILE A 125 23.83 -13.40 6.28
N GLU A 126 24.62 -14.08 7.12
CA GLU A 126 24.28 -15.39 7.69
C GLU A 126 22.96 -15.33 8.47
N PHE A 127 22.75 -14.27 9.26
CA PHE A 127 21.47 -14.05 9.93
C PHE A 127 20.28 -14.01 8.96
N PHE A 128 20.39 -13.27 7.85
CA PHE A 128 19.31 -13.23 6.85
C PHE A 128 19.14 -14.55 6.11
N GLN A 129 20.22 -15.28 5.83
CA GLN A 129 20.18 -16.61 5.24
C GLN A 129 19.46 -17.61 6.16
N ASN A 130 19.74 -17.56 7.46
CA ASN A 130 19.04 -18.37 8.48
C ASN A 130 17.54 -18.03 8.61
N LEU A 131 17.11 -16.87 8.12
CA LEU A 131 15.69 -16.49 7.99
C LEU A 131 15.07 -16.94 6.66
N GLY A 132 15.80 -17.69 5.84
CA GLY A 132 15.36 -18.21 4.54
C GLY A 132 15.60 -17.27 3.36
N LEU A 133 16.33 -16.16 3.53
CA LEU A 133 16.73 -15.29 2.42
C LEU A 133 18.02 -15.83 1.78
N VAL A 134 17.87 -16.63 0.73
CA VAL A 134 19.00 -17.24 -0.01
C VAL A 134 18.95 -16.93 -1.50
N GLY A 135 20.09 -17.06 -2.18
CA GLY A 135 20.21 -16.84 -3.63
C GLY A 135 19.64 -15.51 -4.09
N SER A 136 18.84 -15.53 -5.17
CA SER A 136 18.30 -14.30 -5.76
C SER A 136 17.38 -13.49 -4.81
N HIS A 137 16.76 -14.13 -3.82
CA HIS A 137 15.95 -13.44 -2.81
C HIS A 137 16.81 -12.60 -1.88
N LEU A 138 17.97 -13.12 -1.46
CA LEU A 138 18.95 -12.37 -0.68
C LEU A 138 19.47 -11.18 -1.48
N SER A 139 19.92 -11.41 -2.73
CA SER A 139 20.46 -10.35 -3.60
C SER A 139 19.45 -9.21 -3.81
N LYS A 140 18.19 -9.55 -4.10
CA LYS A 140 17.09 -8.58 -4.25
C LYS A 140 16.80 -7.84 -2.93
N PHE A 141 16.84 -8.55 -1.80
CA PHE A 141 16.59 -7.95 -0.48
C PHE A 141 17.70 -6.97 -0.10
N ILE A 142 18.97 -7.36 -0.19
CA ILE A 142 20.11 -6.51 0.18
C ILE A 142 20.22 -5.29 -0.74
N SER A 143 20.06 -5.48 -2.05
CA SER A 143 20.16 -4.38 -3.02
C SER A 143 19.14 -3.26 -2.75
N LYS A 144 17.89 -3.64 -2.42
CA LYS A 144 16.82 -2.67 -2.12
C LYS A 144 16.90 -2.11 -0.70
N ASN A 145 17.54 -2.82 0.21
CA ASN A 145 17.45 -2.54 1.65
C ASN A 145 18.82 -2.42 2.32
N SER A 146 19.87 -1.99 1.61
CA SER A 146 21.26 -1.99 2.12
C SER A 146 21.45 -1.28 3.46
N LYS A 147 20.57 -0.33 3.82
CA LYS A 147 20.55 0.35 5.12
C LYS A 147 20.39 -0.61 6.30
N VAL A 148 19.72 -1.77 6.12
CA VAL A 148 19.59 -2.78 7.19
C VAL A 148 20.95 -3.31 7.64
N LEU A 149 21.96 -3.33 6.76
CA LEU A 149 23.32 -3.74 7.08
C LEU A 149 24.07 -2.72 7.93
N SER A 150 23.56 -1.50 8.08
CA SER A 150 24.10 -0.50 9.02
C SER A 150 23.54 -0.66 10.44
N CYS A 151 22.45 -1.40 10.63
CA CYS A 151 21.84 -1.61 11.95
C CYS A 151 22.65 -2.59 12.80
N SER A 152 22.54 -2.48 14.13
CA SER A 152 23.11 -3.47 15.05
C SER A 152 22.40 -4.81 14.89
N LEU A 153 23.16 -5.90 14.74
CA LEU A 153 22.61 -7.25 14.64
C LEU A 153 21.87 -7.61 15.95
N GLU A 154 22.57 -7.51 17.07
CA GLU A 154 22.09 -7.91 18.40
C GLU A 154 21.06 -6.94 18.99
N LYS A 155 21.28 -5.62 18.86
CA LYS A 155 20.42 -4.61 19.52
C LYS A 155 19.22 -4.18 18.69
N THR A 156 19.14 -4.56 17.41
CA THR A 156 18.11 -4.04 16.51
C THR A 156 17.53 -5.09 15.59
N LEU A 157 18.35 -5.78 14.79
CA LEU A 157 17.83 -6.74 13.80
C LEU A 157 17.20 -7.96 14.48
N MET A 158 17.92 -8.62 15.40
CA MET A 158 17.44 -9.80 16.10
C MET A 158 16.18 -9.52 16.94
N PRO A 159 16.11 -8.48 17.80
CA PRO A 159 14.93 -8.24 18.60
C PRO A 159 13.70 -7.84 17.76
N ASN A 160 13.89 -7.11 16.65
CA ASN A 160 12.78 -6.85 15.74
C ASN A 160 12.24 -8.15 15.12
N ILE A 161 13.12 -9.06 14.69
CA ILE A 161 12.69 -10.36 14.17
C ILE A 161 11.97 -11.19 15.24
N GLU A 162 12.47 -11.19 16.48
CA GLU A 162 11.84 -11.84 17.64
C GLU A 162 10.40 -11.33 17.84
N ILE A 163 10.22 -10.01 17.92
CA ILE A 163 8.90 -9.39 18.07
C ILE A 163 7.97 -9.78 16.91
N LEU A 164 8.47 -9.72 15.67
CA LEU A 164 7.68 -10.10 14.50
C LEU A 164 7.28 -11.57 14.54
N LYS A 165 8.20 -12.48 14.88
CA LYS A 165 7.89 -13.90 15.05
C LYS A 165 6.85 -14.13 16.15
N ASN A 166 6.98 -13.46 17.29
CA ASN A 166 6.04 -13.59 18.41
C ASN A 166 4.62 -13.12 18.06
N VAL A 167 4.49 -12.04 17.27
CA VAL A 167 3.19 -11.62 16.75
C VAL A 167 2.66 -12.62 15.72
N LEU A 168 3.50 -13.02 14.76
CA LEU A 168 3.11 -13.89 13.65
C LEU A 168 2.86 -15.34 14.05
N ALA A 169 3.42 -15.83 15.16
CA ALA A 169 3.14 -17.16 15.71
C ALA A 169 1.66 -17.36 16.07
N LYS A 170 0.93 -16.26 16.26
CA LYS A 170 -0.52 -16.25 16.55
C LYS A 170 -1.37 -16.23 15.26
N ASP A 171 -0.74 -16.30 14.09
CA ASP A 171 -1.39 -16.39 12.79
C ASP A 171 -1.79 -17.83 12.48
N LYS A 172 -2.92 -18.01 11.82
CA LYS A 172 -3.34 -19.33 11.30
C LYS A 172 -2.65 -19.67 9.97
N CYS A 173 -1.98 -18.69 9.33
CA CYS A 173 -1.28 -18.85 8.06
C CYS A 173 0.23 -19.03 8.25
N ASN A 174 0.82 -20.02 7.59
CA ASN A 174 2.24 -20.36 7.68
C ASN A 174 3.21 -19.35 7.01
N ALA A 175 2.71 -18.32 6.31
CA ALA A 175 3.51 -17.40 5.48
C ALA A 175 3.56 -15.96 6.02
N GLY A 176 4.05 -15.77 7.26
CA GLY A 176 4.07 -14.47 7.93
C GLY A 176 5.29 -13.60 7.60
N LEU A 177 6.48 -14.04 8.01
CA LEU A 177 7.66 -13.18 8.09
C LEU A 177 8.20 -12.73 6.71
N PRO A 178 8.40 -13.62 5.71
CA PRO A 178 8.88 -13.19 4.39
C PRO A 178 7.94 -12.17 3.71
N THR A 179 6.63 -12.30 3.93
CA THR A 179 5.63 -11.36 3.41
C THR A 179 5.79 -9.97 4.03
N VAL A 180 6.01 -9.90 5.34
CA VAL A 180 6.26 -8.64 6.07
C VAL A 180 7.53 -7.97 5.58
N LEU A 181 8.64 -8.71 5.53
CA LEU A 181 9.95 -8.17 5.13
C LEU A 181 9.96 -7.67 3.69
N ARG A 182 9.27 -8.36 2.78
CA ARG A 182 9.11 -7.91 1.39
C ARG A 182 8.31 -6.61 1.28
N ARG A 183 7.30 -6.41 2.13
CA ARG A 183 6.46 -5.19 2.13
C ARG A 183 7.12 -4.01 2.84
N CYS A 184 7.81 -4.25 3.94
CA CYS A 184 8.40 -3.19 4.76
C CYS A 184 9.64 -3.69 5.49
N SER A 185 10.76 -3.80 4.77
CA SER A 185 12.09 -4.07 5.34
C SER A 185 12.51 -3.05 6.41
N GLY A 186 12.04 -1.80 6.28
CA GLY A 186 12.31 -0.72 7.22
C GLY A 186 11.83 -0.99 8.64
N ILE A 187 10.96 -1.99 8.84
CA ILE A 187 10.58 -2.46 10.17
C ILE A 187 11.77 -2.94 10.99
N LEU A 188 12.78 -3.55 10.33
CA LEU A 188 13.98 -4.07 10.97
C LEU A 188 14.94 -2.99 11.43
N MET A 189 14.78 -1.75 10.93
CA MET A 189 15.68 -0.64 11.23
C MET A 189 15.18 0.24 12.37
N ARG A 190 13.99 -0.03 12.91
CA ARG A 190 13.41 0.76 13.99
C ARG A 190 13.83 0.24 15.34
N SER A 191 13.75 1.11 16.35
CA SER A 191 13.99 0.69 17.73
C SER A 191 12.91 -0.33 18.13
N PRO A 192 13.31 -1.55 18.53
CA PRO A 192 12.37 -2.59 18.95
C PRO A 192 11.48 -2.09 20.08
N ASP A 193 12.08 -1.59 21.16
CA ASP A 193 11.37 -1.24 22.39
C ASP A 193 10.69 0.12 22.32
N LYS A 194 11.29 1.10 21.64
CA LYS A 194 10.76 2.49 21.62
C LYS A 194 9.73 2.73 20.51
N VAL A 195 9.61 1.82 19.54
CA VAL A 195 8.69 2.00 18.41
C VAL A 195 7.80 0.79 18.23
N LEU A 196 8.37 -0.38 17.92
CA LEU A 196 7.58 -1.54 17.53
C LEU A 196 6.75 -2.06 18.71
N SER A 197 7.38 -2.30 19.86
CA SER A 197 6.71 -2.75 21.08
C SER A 197 5.70 -1.72 21.60
N VAL A 198 6.05 -0.43 21.62
CA VAL A 198 5.14 0.65 22.03
C VAL A 198 3.88 0.70 21.16
N ASN A 199 4.03 0.67 19.84
CA ASN A 199 2.89 0.73 18.92
C ASN A 199 2.02 -0.53 19.00
N ILE A 200 2.63 -1.72 19.17
CA ILE A 200 1.89 -2.97 19.38
C ILE A 200 1.09 -2.90 20.68
N SER A 201 1.72 -2.50 21.78
CA SER A 201 1.06 -2.36 23.09
C SER A 201 -0.06 -1.32 23.06
N TYR A 202 0.16 -0.20 22.38
CA TYR A 202 -0.87 0.81 22.18
C TYR A 202 -2.08 0.25 21.42
N LEU A 203 -1.88 -0.44 20.29
CA LEU A 203 -2.98 -1.04 19.54
C LEU A 203 -3.74 -2.08 20.37
N ARG A 204 -3.05 -2.88 21.20
CA ARG A 204 -3.70 -3.78 22.15
C ARG A 204 -4.57 -3.03 23.16
N SER A 205 -4.09 -1.90 23.70
CA SER A 205 -4.88 -1.05 24.59
C SER A 205 -6.13 -0.46 23.90
N CYS A 206 -6.10 -0.35 22.58
CA CYS A 206 -7.24 0.04 21.74
C CYS A 206 -8.11 -1.15 21.29
N GLY A 207 -8.06 -2.30 21.96
CA GLY A 207 -8.92 -3.45 21.66
C GLY A 207 -8.47 -4.31 20.46
N VAL A 208 -7.31 -4.04 19.86
CA VAL A 208 -6.76 -4.90 18.80
C VAL A 208 -6.24 -6.18 19.43
N VAL A 209 -6.99 -7.26 19.24
CA VAL A 209 -6.68 -8.59 19.79
C VAL A 209 -5.56 -9.26 19.00
N ASP A 210 -4.84 -10.16 19.66
CA ASP A 210 -3.58 -10.71 19.14
C ASP A 210 -3.71 -11.42 17.77
N TYR A 211 -4.83 -12.09 17.48
CA TYR A 211 -5.03 -12.75 16.18
C TYR A 211 -5.22 -11.74 15.02
N GLN A 212 -5.50 -10.47 15.31
CA GLN A 212 -5.63 -9.41 14.31
C GLN A 212 -4.28 -8.75 13.97
N LEU A 213 -3.30 -8.78 14.87
CA LEU A 213 -1.98 -8.18 14.65
C LEU A 213 -1.22 -8.81 13.47
N PRO A 214 -1.22 -10.15 13.27
CA PRO A 214 -0.66 -10.75 12.06
C PRO A 214 -1.28 -10.21 10.77
N MET A 215 -2.60 -9.97 10.76
CA MET A 215 -3.26 -9.40 9.59
C MET A 215 -2.74 -7.99 9.29
N LEU A 216 -2.57 -7.15 10.32
CA LEU A 216 -2.02 -5.80 10.19
C LEU A 216 -0.58 -5.84 9.67
N LEU A 217 0.26 -6.69 10.26
CA LEU A 217 1.63 -6.91 9.82
C LEU A 217 1.71 -7.35 8.36
N LYS A 218 0.89 -8.31 7.93
CA LYS A 218 0.90 -8.80 6.54
C LYS A 218 0.36 -7.78 5.54
N ARG A 219 -0.58 -6.92 5.94
CA ARG A 219 -1.23 -5.95 5.04
C ARG A 219 -0.50 -4.61 4.99
N GLN A 220 -0.13 -4.04 6.14
CA GLN A 220 0.48 -2.72 6.25
C GLN A 220 1.42 -2.63 7.46
N PRO A 221 2.58 -3.30 7.40
CA PRO A 221 3.55 -3.30 8.50
C PRO A 221 4.10 -1.91 8.84
N ALA A 222 4.07 -0.99 7.87
CA ALA A 222 4.45 0.42 8.06
C ALA A 222 3.66 1.12 9.18
N LEU A 223 2.44 0.69 9.49
CA LEU A 223 1.62 1.28 10.55
C LEU A 223 2.24 1.09 11.94
N LEU A 224 2.95 -0.03 12.18
CA LEU A 224 3.61 -0.32 13.46
C LEU A 224 4.94 0.42 13.65
N ILE A 225 5.46 1.05 12.60
CA ILE A 225 6.70 1.83 12.67
C ILE A 225 6.51 3.32 12.41
N THR A 226 5.25 3.74 12.33
CA THR A 226 4.92 5.16 12.30
C THR A 226 5.16 5.77 13.68
N ARG A 227 5.26 7.11 13.74
CA ARG A 227 5.39 7.81 15.03
C ARG A 227 4.16 7.53 15.90
N GLU A 228 4.36 7.30 17.19
CA GLU A 228 3.26 6.94 18.12
C GLU A 228 2.13 7.97 18.09
N SER A 229 2.45 9.28 18.09
CA SER A 229 1.46 10.35 17.97
C SER A 229 0.60 10.22 16.71
N ARG A 230 1.22 9.90 15.57
CA ARG A 230 0.51 9.72 14.30
C ARG A 230 -0.36 8.46 14.31
N LEU A 231 0.06 7.39 14.99
CA LEU A 231 -0.75 6.20 15.17
C LEU A 231 -2.00 6.51 16.02
N LYS A 232 -1.82 7.28 17.11
CA LYS A 232 -2.91 7.79 17.96
C LYS A 232 -3.89 8.65 17.16
N ASP A 233 -3.41 9.51 16.26
CA ASP A 233 -4.26 10.30 15.37
C ASP A 233 -5.14 9.39 14.49
N PHE A 234 -4.57 8.35 13.89
CA PHE A 234 -5.33 7.40 13.07
C PHE A 234 -6.39 6.64 13.86
N VAL A 235 -6.07 6.22 15.09
CA VAL A 235 -7.05 5.59 15.98
C VAL A 235 -8.17 6.57 16.35
N SER A 236 -7.83 7.80 16.70
CA SER A 236 -8.81 8.87 17.00
C SER A 236 -9.72 9.13 15.81
N MET A 237 -9.16 9.25 14.60
CA MET A 237 -9.94 9.40 13.37
C MET A 237 -10.88 8.21 13.12
N ALA A 238 -10.45 6.97 13.38
CA ALA A 238 -11.29 5.79 13.25
C ALA A 238 -12.47 5.81 14.22
N ILE A 239 -12.21 6.12 15.50
CA ILE A 239 -13.26 6.21 16.52
C ILE A 239 -14.28 7.28 16.14
N LYS A 240 -13.81 8.48 15.79
CA LYS A 240 -14.69 9.57 15.40
C LYS A 240 -15.50 9.23 14.14
N ALA A 241 -14.94 8.48 13.19
CA ALA A 241 -15.63 8.01 11.99
C ALA A 241 -16.73 6.96 12.27
N GLY A 242 -16.86 6.49 13.51
CA GLY A 242 -17.90 5.58 13.97
C GLY A 242 -17.45 4.13 14.18
N PHE A 243 -16.15 3.83 14.07
CA PHE A 243 -15.66 2.48 14.35
C PHE A 243 -15.58 2.22 15.85
N SER A 244 -16.30 1.19 16.31
CA SER A 244 -16.12 0.65 17.66
C SER A 244 -14.82 -0.16 17.73
N ILE A 245 -13.98 0.11 18.73
CA ILE A 245 -12.72 -0.62 18.97
C ILE A 245 -12.89 -2.14 19.15
N ASN A 246 -14.08 -2.59 19.58
CA ASN A 246 -14.40 -4.01 19.76
C ASN A 246 -14.93 -4.67 18.49
N SER A 247 -15.11 -3.90 17.40
CA SER A 247 -15.57 -4.44 16.13
C SER A 247 -14.42 -5.03 15.32
N ARG A 248 -14.65 -6.17 14.66
CA ARG A 248 -13.73 -6.72 13.65
C ARG A 248 -13.45 -5.72 12.51
N MET A 249 -14.34 -4.74 12.31
CA MET A 249 -14.18 -3.74 11.27
C MET A 249 -13.26 -2.57 11.66
N PHE A 250 -12.96 -2.38 12.95
CA PHE A 250 -12.08 -1.32 13.43
C PHE A 250 -10.72 -1.33 12.75
N ILE A 251 -10.08 -2.50 12.68
CA ILE A 251 -8.76 -2.64 12.07
C ILE A 251 -8.80 -2.41 10.55
N HIS A 252 -9.89 -2.78 9.87
CA HIS A 252 -10.07 -2.46 8.46
C HIS A 252 -10.27 -0.96 8.25
N GLY A 253 -11.01 -0.30 9.14
CA GLY A 253 -11.15 1.16 9.22
C GLY A 253 -9.81 1.86 9.39
N LEU A 254 -9.02 1.43 10.38
CA LEU A 254 -7.70 1.97 10.67
C LEU A 254 -6.74 1.82 9.49
N LEU A 255 -6.74 0.65 8.83
CA LEU A 255 -5.95 0.42 7.61
C LEU A 255 -6.38 1.35 6.47
N SER A 256 -7.68 1.56 6.28
CA SER A 256 -8.18 2.48 5.25
C SER A 256 -7.81 3.93 5.54
N ILE A 257 -8.01 4.40 6.77
CA ILE A 257 -7.70 5.78 7.17
C ILE A 257 -6.20 6.07 7.02
N SER A 258 -5.35 5.13 7.44
CA SER A 258 -3.90 5.30 7.32
C SER A 258 -3.36 5.18 5.90
N SER A 259 -4.16 4.70 4.94
CA SER A 259 -3.75 4.49 3.54
C SER A 259 -4.00 5.69 2.62
N ILE A 260 -4.86 6.62 3.00
CA ILE A 260 -5.31 7.72 2.13
C ILE A 260 -5.24 9.06 2.86
N SER A 261 -5.08 10.14 2.11
CA SER A 261 -5.13 11.49 2.68
C SER A 261 -6.56 11.91 3.00
N ASN A 262 -6.72 12.84 3.95
CA ASN A 262 -8.04 13.43 4.25
C ASN A 262 -8.66 14.11 3.02
N ALA A 263 -7.85 14.75 2.18
CA ALA A 263 -8.31 15.37 0.94
C ALA A 263 -8.86 14.32 -0.04
N THR A 264 -8.16 13.18 -0.19
CA THR A 264 -8.63 12.06 -1.02
C THR A 264 -9.91 11.45 -0.46
N PHE A 265 -10.00 11.26 0.86
CA PHE A 265 -11.22 10.76 1.51
C PHE A 265 -12.40 11.70 1.25
N LYS A 266 -12.21 13.02 1.44
CA LYS A 266 -13.24 14.03 1.19
C LYS A 266 -13.75 13.98 -0.26
N LYS A 267 -12.85 13.96 -1.25
CA LYS A 267 -13.23 13.84 -2.66
C LYS A 267 -14.07 12.59 -2.95
N LYS A 268 -13.76 11.46 -2.30
CA LYS A 268 -14.53 10.22 -2.44
C LYS A 268 -15.92 10.33 -1.82
N VAL A 269 -16.04 10.98 -0.67
CA VAL A 269 -17.34 11.23 -0.04
C VAL A 269 -18.18 12.17 -0.92
N GLU A 270 -17.60 13.25 -1.43
CA GLU A 270 -18.26 14.19 -2.34
C GLU A 270 -18.76 13.50 -3.61
N LEU A 271 -17.93 12.65 -4.22
CA LEU A 271 -18.34 11.81 -5.35
C LEU A 271 -19.51 10.89 -4.98
N ILE A 272 -19.46 10.17 -3.87
CA ILE A 272 -20.57 9.29 -3.46
C ILE A 272 -21.85 10.11 -3.24
N CYS A 273 -21.71 11.31 -2.66
CA CYS A 273 -22.83 12.23 -2.43
C CYS A 273 -23.45 12.80 -3.71
N SER A 274 -22.67 13.00 -4.78
CA SER A 274 -23.22 13.48 -6.06
C SER A 274 -24.19 12.48 -6.70
N PHE A 275 -24.13 11.20 -6.32
CA PHE A 275 -25.09 10.15 -6.72
C PHE A 275 -26.30 10.04 -5.77
N GLY A 276 -26.54 11.03 -4.90
CA GLY A 276 -27.71 11.09 -4.02
C GLY A 276 -27.63 10.20 -2.77
N ILE A 277 -26.44 9.66 -2.47
CA ILE A 277 -26.14 8.98 -1.21
C ILE A 277 -25.77 10.03 -0.17
N THR A 278 -26.52 10.13 0.92
CA THR A 278 -26.22 11.11 1.97
C THR A 278 -24.88 10.83 2.65
N GLU A 279 -24.25 11.85 3.24
CA GLU A 279 -23.00 11.67 3.99
C GLU A 279 -23.15 10.62 5.10
N LYS A 280 -24.29 10.62 5.81
CA LYS A 280 -24.62 9.60 6.82
C LYS A 280 -24.69 8.19 6.21
N GLU A 281 -25.26 8.04 5.03
CA GLU A 281 -25.26 6.76 4.29
C GLU A 281 -23.84 6.37 3.87
N CYS A 282 -23.05 7.30 3.35
CA CYS A 282 -21.65 7.08 2.98
C CYS A 282 -20.81 6.63 4.18
N MET A 283 -21.00 7.25 5.35
CA MET A 283 -20.32 6.82 6.58
C MET A 283 -20.78 5.43 7.03
N ARG A 284 -22.05 5.04 6.86
CA ARG A 284 -22.48 3.65 7.08
C ARG A 284 -21.83 2.67 6.10
N MET A 285 -21.67 3.06 4.84
CA MET A 285 -20.94 2.27 3.84
C MET A 285 -19.48 2.09 4.25
N PHE A 286 -18.83 3.18 4.68
CA PHE A 286 -17.45 3.15 5.15
C PHE A 286 -17.28 2.26 6.39
N ASN A 287 -18.18 2.35 7.37
CA ASN A 287 -18.13 1.55 8.58
C ASN A 287 -18.39 0.05 8.35
N SER A 288 -19.07 -0.33 7.27
CA SER A 288 -19.36 -1.73 6.93
C SER A 288 -18.41 -2.33 5.89
N ALA A 289 -17.81 -1.51 5.02
CA ALA A 289 -16.81 -1.91 4.05
C ALA A 289 -15.69 -0.85 3.92
N PRO A 290 -14.79 -0.72 4.92
CA PRO A 290 -13.79 0.35 4.93
C PRO A 290 -12.85 0.32 3.74
N VAL A 291 -12.60 -0.88 3.19
CA VAL A 291 -11.72 -1.10 2.05
C VAL A 291 -12.25 -0.42 0.79
N LEU A 292 -13.56 -0.11 0.71
CA LEU A 292 -14.13 0.69 -0.37
C LEU A 292 -13.37 2.00 -0.57
N MET A 293 -12.99 2.68 0.51
CA MET A 293 -12.29 3.97 0.42
C MET A 293 -10.86 3.86 -0.11
N ARG A 294 -10.33 2.64 -0.27
CA ARG A 294 -8.99 2.36 -0.81
C ARG A 294 -8.98 2.10 -2.32
N THR A 295 -10.13 2.02 -2.98
CA THR A 295 -10.20 1.97 -4.45
C THR A 295 -9.77 3.32 -5.06
N SER A 296 -9.56 3.42 -6.38
CA SER A 296 -9.38 4.72 -7.04
C SER A 296 -10.69 5.51 -7.07
N ILE A 297 -10.62 6.81 -7.35
CA ILE A 297 -11.83 7.65 -7.52
C ILE A 297 -12.58 7.19 -8.78
N ASP A 298 -11.87 7.04 -9.89
CA ASP A 298 -12.42 6.61 -11.19
C ASP A 298 -13.14 5.26 -11.08
N LYS A 299 -12.59 4.31 -10.32
CA LYS A 299 -13.25 3.01 -10.11
C LYS A 299 -14.56 3.15 -9.34
N LEU A 300 -14.63 4.06 -8.36
CA LEU A 300 -15.87 4.32 -7.64
C LEU A 300 -16.91 4.96 -8.56
N GLU A 301 -16.48 5.93 -9.37
CA GLU A 301 -17.34 6.65 -10.30
C GLU A 301 -17.96 5.71 -11.33
N VAL A 302 -17.12 4.93 -12.04
CA VAL A 302 -17.57 3.91 -13.01
C VAL A 302 -18.51 2.91 -12.34
N GLY A 303 -18.19 2.47 -11.12
CA GLY A 303 -19.06 1.56 -10.37
C GLY A 303 -20.42 2.17 -10.05
N LEU A 304 -20.45 3.41 -9.53
CA LEU A 304 -21.69 4.11 -9.17
C LEU A 304 -22.56 4.38 -10.40
N GLU A 305 -21.95 4.86 -11.48
CA GLU A 305 -22.63 5.09 -12.77
C GLU A 305 -23.25 3.79 -13.29
N PHE A 306 -22.47 2.72 -13.37
CA PHE A 306 -22.98 1.44 -13.83
C PHE A 306 -24.10 0.91 -12.93
N PHE A 307 -23.87 0.80 -11.62
CA PHE A 307 -24.86 0.16 -10.73
C PHE A 307 -26.14 1.00 -10.62
N MET A 308 -26.06 2.32 -10.54
CA MET A 308 -27.24 3.17 -10.34
C MET A 308 -27.93 3.53 -11.64
N ASN A 309 -27.18 3.85 -12.70
CA ASN A 309 -27.73 4.38 -13.93
C ASN A 309 -27.99 3.29 -14.97
N GLU A 310 -27.09 2.33 -15.14
CA GLU A 310 -27.24 1.28 -16.17
C GLU A 310 -28.01 0.08 -15.62
N ALA A 311 -27.49 -0.58 -14.58
CA ALA A 311 -28.07 -1.76 -13.97
C ALA A 311 -29.28 -1.45 -13.05
N LYS A 312 -29.64 -0.18 -12.89
CA LYS A 312 -30.79 0.32 -12.10
C LYS A 312 -30.88 -0.27 -10.69
N VAL A 313 -29.75 -0.54 -10.05
CA VAL A 313 -29.70 -1.01 -8.67
C VAL A 313 -30.06 0.14 -7.74
N SER A 314 -30.98 -0.13 -6.82
CA SER A 314 -31.47 0.89 -5.90
C SER A 314 -30.37 1.40 -4.97
N LYS A 315 -30.43 2.70 -4.65
CA LYS A 315 -29.53 3.35 -3.67
C LYS A 315 -29.45 2.57 -2.35
N SER A 316 -30.59 2.13 -1.83
CA SER A 316 -30.67 1.39 -0.57
C SER A 316 -29.91 0.06 -0.62
N GLU A 317 -29.89 -0.62 -1.77
CA GLU A 317 -29.13 -1.86 -1.94
C GLU A 317 -27.63 -1.64 -1.99
N ILE A 318 -27.17 -0.56 -2.64
CA ILE A 318 -25.75 -0.17 -2.67
C ILE A 318 -25.29 0.21 -1.27
N VAL A 319 -26.05 1.04 -0.55
CA VAL A 319 -25.73 1.43 0.84
C VAL A 319 -25.65 0.21 1.76
N ARG A 320 -26.52 -0.79 1.55
CA ARG A 320 -26.56 -2.02 2.34
C ARG A 320 -25.45 -3.01 1.97
N LYS A 321 -24.94 -2.99 0.74
CA LYS A 321 -23.88 -3.88 0.23
C LYS A 321 -22.81 -3.11 -0.56
N PRO A 322 -22.10 -2.16 0.09
CA PRO A 322 -21.16 -1.25 -0.58
C PRO A 322 -19.98 -1.94 -1.26
N SER A 323 -19.64 -3.17 -0.86
CA SER A 323 -18.57 -3.94 -1.47
C SER A 323 -18.85 -4.35 -2.92
N CYS A 324 -20.08 -4.20 -3.44
CA CYS A 324 -20.32 -4.37 -4.88
C CYS A 324 -19.43 -3.44 -5.73
N LEU A 325 -19.15 -2.23 -5.24
CA LEU A 325 -18.29 -1.22 -5.86
C LEU A 325 -16.79 -1.57 -5.82
N MET A 326 -16.41 -2.65 -5.13
CA MET A 326 -15.01 -3.06 -4.99
C MET A 326 -14.59 -4.09 -6.06
N HIS A 327 -15.55 -4.80 -6.67
CA HIS A 327 -15.28 -5.82 -7.68
C HIS A 327 -14.68 -5.23 -8.96
N ALA A 328 -14.00 -6.06 -9.73
CA ALA A 328 -13.45 -5.65 -11.02
C ALA A 328 -14.60 -5.59 -12.06
N MET A 329 -14.69 -4.49 -12.81
CA MET A 329 -15.85 -4.25 -13.67
C MET A 329 -15.91 -5.26 -14.82
N HIS A 330 -14.82 -5.41 -15.57
CA HIS A 330 -14.77 -6.23 -16.77
C HIS A 330 -14.70 -7.73 -16.48
N GLU A 331 -14.01 -8.12 -15.42
CA GLU A 331 -13.75 -9.53 -15.10
C GLU A 331 -14.84 -10.13 -14.21
N ARG A 332 -15.59 -9.30 -13.48
CA ARG A 332 -16.56 -9.78 -12.49
C ARG A 332 -17.97 -9.27 -12.71
N VAL A 333 -18.14 -7.95 -12.83
CA VAL A 333 -19.45 -7.30 -12.79
C VAL A 333 -20.19 -7.46 -14.12
N LEU A 334 -19.58 -7.03 -15.23
CA LEU A 334 -20.19 -7.05 -16.56
C LEU A 334 -20.51 -8.48 -17.06
N PRO A 335 -19.60 -9.48 -16.93
CA PRO A 335 -19.91 -10.89 -17.21
C PRO A 335 -21.20 -11.37 -16.56
N ARG A 336 -21.35 -11.10 -15.27
CA ARG A 336 -22.50 -11.55 -14.49
C ARG A 336 -23.75 -10.77 -14.83
N TYR A 337 -23.62 -9.48 -15.10
CA TYR A 337 -24.75 -8.64 -15.53
C TYR A 337 -25.31 -9.11 -16.87
N ARG A 338 -24.46 -9.35 -17.88
CA ARG A 338 -24.89 -9.86 -19.19
C ARG A 338 -25.63 -11.18 -19.09
N VAL A 339 -25.12 -12.13 -18.30
CA VAL A 339 -25.82 -13.40 -18.05
C VAL A 339 -27.19 -13.18 -17.45
N LEU A 340 -27.32 -12.29 -16.46
CA LEU A 340 -28.62 -11.97 -15.87
C LEU A 340 -29.58 -11.30 -16.88
N GLU A 341 -29.08 -10.45 -17.78
CA GLU A 341 -29.89 -9.87 -18.84
C GLU A 341 -30.35 -10.91 -19.86
N VAL A 342 -29.53 -11.91 -20.21
CA VAL A 342 -29.95 -13.05 -21.06
C VAL A 342 -31.00 -13.90 -20.36
N LEU A 343 -30.81 -14.22 -19.07
CA LEU A 343 -31.80 -14.96 -18.28
C LEU A 343 -33.15 -14.22 -18.22
N LYS A 344 -33.11 -12.89 -18.16
CA LYS A 344 -34.29 -12.01 -18.16
C LYS A 344 -34.97 -11.98 -19.53
N SER A 345 -34.20 -11.77 -20.61
CA SER A 345 -34.75 -11.66 -21.97
C SER A 345 -35.39 -12.97 -22.43
N LYS A 346 -34.76 -14.10 -22.13
CA LYS A 346 -35.26 -15.46 -22.43
C LYS A 346 -36.25 -16.00 -21.40
N ARG A 347 -36.57 -15.24 -20.34
CA ARG A 347 -37.51 -15.61 -19.26
C ARG A 347 -37.21 -16.97 -18.60
N LEU A 348 -35.93 -17.30 -18.44
CA LEU A 348 -35.48 -18.61 -17.95
C LEU A 348 -35.66 -18.80 -16.44
N THR A 349 -35.97 -17.73 -15.70
CA THR A 349 -36.18 -17.79 -14.25
C THR A 349 -37.49 -17.14 -13.84
N LYS A 350 -38.22 -17.78 -12.90
CA LYS A 350 -39.45 -17.20 -12.31
C LYS A 350 -39.17 -15.90 -11.55
N LYS A 351 -37.98 -15.78 -10.96
CA LYS A 351 -37.53 -14.59 -10.23
C LYS A 351 -36.07 -14.32 -10.56
N LEU A 352 -35.81 -13.15 -11.14
CA LEU A 352 -34.46 -12.78 -11.53
C LEU A 352 -33.55 -12.64 -10.28
N PRO A 353 -32.36 -13.27 -10.29
CA PRO A 353 -31.37 -13.07 -9.25
C PRO A 353 -30.91 -11.61 -9.18
N LYS A 354 -30.70 -11.09 -7.98
CA LYS A 354 -30.14 -9.75 -7.80
C LYS A 354 -28.66 -9.73 -8.19
N LEU A 355 -28.26 -8.79 -9.05
CA LEU A 355 -26.87 -8.63 -9.51
C LEU A 355 -25.88 -8.59 -8.34
N ILE A 356 -26.08 -7.72 -7.35
CA ILE A 356 -25.17 -7.61 -6.20
C ILE A 356 -24.96 -8.95 -5.47
N ASN A 357 -25.97 -9.81 -5.42
CA ASN A 357 -25.85 -11.11 -4.76
C ASN A 357 -25.01 -12.10 -5.56
N SER A 358 -25.03 -12.01 -6.89
CA SER A 358 -24.29 -12.91 -7.76
C SER A 358 -22.77 -12.63 -7.78
N LEU A 359 -22.35 -11.39 -7.48
CA LEU A 359 -20.94 -10.99 -7.46
C LEU A 359 -20.08 -11.75 -6.43
N TRP A 360 -20.70 -12.29 -5.37
CA TRP A 360 -20.02 -13.01 -4.30
C TRP A 360 -19.74 -14.48 -4.60
N LYS A 361 -20.38 -15.04 -5.62
CA LYS A 361 -20.24 -16.44 -6.00
C LYS A 361 -18.94 -16.67 -6.75
N SER A 362 -18.24 -17.78 -6.51
CA SER A 362 -17.10 -18.13 -7.37
C SER A 362 -17.53 -18.21 -8.84
N ASP A 363 -16.58 -18.18 -9.77
CA ASP A 363 -16.95 -18.31 -11.19
C ASP A 363 -17.63 -19.66 -11.45
N GLU A 364 -17.14 -20.73 -10.82
CA GLU A 364 -17.72 -22.07 -10.89
C GLU A 364 -19.16 -22.10 -10.36
N ASP A 365 -19.38 -21.64 -9.12
CA ASP A 365 -20.74 -21.60 -8.54
C ASP A 365 -21.69 -20.72 -9.36
N PHE A 366 -21.17 -19.64 -9.95
CA PHE A 366 -21.99 -18.77 -10.78
C PHE A 366 -22.41 -19.50 -12.07
N LEU A 367 -21.48 -20.17 -12.74
CA LEU A 367 -21.73 -20.94 -13.96
C LEU A 367 -22.68 -22.11 -13.70
N ASP A 368 -22.51 -22.87 -12.63
CA ASP A 368 -23.42 -23.97 -12.29
C ASP A 368 -24.85 -23.49 -12.10
N ILE A 369 -25.02 -22.40 -11.33
CA ILE A 369 -26.35 -21.94 -10.93
C ILE A 369 -27.08 -21.23 -12.07
N TYR A 370 -26.36 -20.48 -12.91
CA TYR A 370 -26.96 -19.55 -13.87
C TYR A 370 -26.70 -19.88 -15.33
N VAL A 371 -25.79 -20.81 -15.63
CA VAL A 371 -25.44 -21.20 -17.00
C VAL A 371 -25.76 -22.68 -17.23
N ARG A 372 -25.06 -23.59 -16.54
CA ARG A 372 -25.20 -25.06 -16.76
C ARG A 372 -26.59 -25.60 -16.41
N ARG A 373 -27.32 -24.90 -15.54
CA ARG A 373 -28.71 -25.20 -15.20
C ARG A 373 -29.68 -25.11 -16.39
N PHE A 374 -29.30 -24.42 -17.47
CA PHE A 374 -30.14 -24.21 -18.66
C PHE A 374 -29.46 -24.79 -19.91
N PRO A 375 -29.47 -26.13 -20.10
CA PRO A 375 -28.76 -26.78 -21.20
C PRO A 375 -29.14 -26.22 -22.57
N ASP A 376 -30.42 -25.95 -22.79
CA ASP A 376 -30.95 -25.45 -24.07
C ASP A 376 -30.54 -24.01 -24.40
N ASN A 377 -29.96 -23.27 -23.46
CA ASN A 377 -29.48 -21.90 -23.65
C ASN A 377 -28.04 -21.72 -23.17
N MET A 378 -27.33 -22.83 -23.03
CA MET A 378 -26.00 -22.85 -22.42
C MET A 378 -25.01 -21.99 -23.20
N ASP A 379 -25.01 -22.07 -24.53
CA ASP A 379 -24.07 -21.34 -25.39
C ASP A 379 -24.23 -19.81 -25.26
N ASP A 380 -25.45 -19.28 -25.37
CA ASP A 380 -25.71 -17.84 -25.22
C ASP A 380 -25.31 -17.33 -23.83
N LEU A 381 -25.58 -18.13 -22.79
CA LEU A 381 -25.25 -17.80 -21.41
C LEU A 381 -23.73 -17.85 -21.17
N PHE A 382 -23.01 -18.79 -21.79
CA PHE A 382 -21.55 -18.83 -21.74
C PHE A 382 -20.92 -17.68 -22.52
N GLU A 383 -21.45 -17.33 -23.69
CA GLU A 383 -20.99 -16.19 -24.49
C GLU A 383 -21.18 -14.89 -23.72
N ALA A 384 -22.35 -14.68 -23.11
CA ALA A 384 -22.61 -13.55 -22.24
C ALA A 384 -21.63 -13.48 -21.03
N PHE A 385 -21.28 -14.64 -20.46
CA PHE A 385 -20.34 -14.72 -19.35
C PHE A 385 -18.91 -14.37 -19.78
N ARG A 386 -18.37 -15.01 -20.82
CA ARG A 386 -17.02 -14.68 -21.34
C ARG A 386 -16.95 -13.25 -21.84
N GLY A 387 -18.07 -12.74 -22.35
CA GLY A 387 -18.13 -11.51 -23.11
C GLY A 387 -17.54 -11.68 -24.49
N ASN A 388 -17.91 -10.76 -25.39
CA ASN A 388 -17.26 -10.63 -26.66
C ASN A 388 -15.80 -10.22 -26.46
N SER A 389 -14.94 -11.21 -26.23
CA SER A 389 -13.53 -11.25 -26.63
C SER A 389 -13.43 -11.51 -28.14
N VAL A 390 -14.44 -11.15 -28.93
CA VAL A 390 -14.47 -11.27 -30.39
C VAL A 390 -14.23 -9.87 -30.93
N GLY A 391 -12.94 -9.50 -30.97
CA GLY A 391 -12.50 -8.18 -31.40
C GLY A 391 -11.00 -7.96 -31.26
N ALA A 392 -10.18 -9.00 -31.43
CA ALA A 392 -8.79 -8.94 -31.92
C ALA A 392 -8.15 -10.32 -31.72
N LEU A 393 -8.09 -11.04 -32.83
CA LEU A 393 -7.07 -12.00 -33.28
C LEU A 393 -7.80 -13.11 -34.04
N GLN A 394 -7.99 -12.86 -35.34
CA GLN A 394 -8.10 -13.96 -36.28
C GLN A 394 -6.77 -14.73 -36.27
N PRO A 395 -6.80 -16.06 -36.41
CA PRO A 395 -5.63 -16.85 -36.70
C PRO A 395 -5.41 -16.83 -38.22
N GLU A 396 -4.49 -16.01 -38.71
CA GLU A 396 -3.69 -16.23 -39.93
C GLU A 396 -2.90 -14.96 -40.25
N GLU A 397 -1.59 -15.01 -40.01
CA GLU A 397 -0.52 -14.44 -40.84
C GLU A 397 0.79 -14.53 -40.04
N LEU A 398 1.41 -15.71 -40.12
CA LEU A 398 2.83 -15.88 -39.82
C LEU A 398 3.42 -16.70 -40.97
N ALA A 399 3.54 -16.02 -42.10
CA ALA A 399 4.36 -16.39 -43.22
C ALA A 399 5.21 -15.17 -43.61
N THR A 400 6.17 -14.81 -42.76
CA THR A 400 7.57 -14.47 -43.08
C THR A 400 8.33 -14.04 -41.83
#